data_AF-A0A1W2LUK7-F1
#
_entry.id   AF-A0A1W2LUK7-F1
#
_cell.length_a   1.000
_cell.length_b   1.000
_cell.length_c   1.000
_cell.angle_alpha   90.00
_cell.angle_beta   90.00
_cell.angle_gamma   90.00
#
_symmetry.space_group_name_H-M   'P 1'
#
loop_
_entity.id
_entity.type
_entity.pdbx_description
1 polymer ?
#
loop_
_entity_poly.entity_id
_entity_poly.type
_entity_poly.pdbx_seq_one_letter_code
_entity_poly.pdbx_strand_id
1 'polypeptide(L)' 'MRPTPELPKRLTDLTPVVIVGTSLWAVATVVLFFVTDGIWVQTAFSGVVLGFIGLAIIAWQRAAARRGSKSAQRL' A
#
# COMPACT_ATOMS: atom_id res chain seq x y z
N MET A 1 8.54 17.35 -29.75
CA MET A 1 7.65 17.37 -28.57
C MET A 1 8.50 17.72 -27.35
N ARG A 2 8.09 18.68 -26.52
CA ARG A 2 8.82 19.03 -25.27
C ARG A 2 8.62 17.88 -24.28
N PRO A 3 9.66 17.35 -23.62
CA PRO A 3 9.48 16.34 -22.58
C PRO A 3 8.61 16.95 -21.47
N THR A 4 7.54 16.26 -21.07
CA THR A 4 6.79 16.62 -19.88
C THR A 4 7.73 16.45 -18.67
N PRO A 5 7.83 17.44 -17.78
CA PRO A 5 8.62 17.30 -16.56
C PRO A 5 8.14 16.08 -15.77
N GLU A 6 9.07 15.23 -15.38
CA GLU A 6 8.76 14.05 -14.58
C GLU A 6 8.22 14.47 -13.21
N LEU A 7 7.01 13.99 -12.87
CA LEU A 7 6.39 14.31 -11.59
C LEU A 7 7.30 13.82 -10.45
N PRO A 8 7.51 14.61 -9.39
CA PRO A 8 8.39 14.22 -8.29
C PRO A 8 7.93 12.89 -7.71
N LYS A 9 8.80 11.86 -7.79
CA LYS A 9 8.55 10.49 -7.30
C LYS A 9 7.95 10.43 -5.89
N ARG A 10 8.27 11.43 -5.06
CA ARG A 10 7.82 11.51 -3.67
C ARG A 10 6.33 11.86 -3.53
N LEU A 11 5.73 12.57 -4.47
CA LEU A 11 4.29 12.85 -4.47
C LEU A 11 3.46 11.69 -5.04
N THR A 12 4.07 10.86 -5.89
CA THR A 12 3.41 9.72 -6.55
C THR A 12 3.62 8.39 -5.83
N ASP A 13 4.49 8.30 -4.83
CA ASP A 13 4.69 7.07 -4.07
C ASP A 13 3.59 6.90 -3.00
N LEU A 14 2.60 6.06 -3.31
CA LEU A 14 1.52 5.70 -2.40
C LEU A 14 1.97 4.76 -1.27
N THR A 15 3.09 4.06 -1.45
CA THR A 15 3.61 3.05 -0.50
C THR A 15 3.76 3.58 0.94
N PRO A 16 4.42 4.72 1.21
CA PRO A 16 4.56 5.24 2.56
C PRO A 16 3.22 5.52 3.25
N VAL A 17 2.23 6.03 2.50
CA VAL A 17 0.89 6.31 3.05
C VAL A 17 0.21 5.01 3.48
N VAL A 18 0.28 3.96 2.65
CA VAL A 18 -0.29 2.66 2.97
C VAL A 18 0.41 2.02 4.16
N ILE A 19 1.75 2.13 4.25
CA ILE A 19 2.50 1.63 5.41
C ILE A 19 2.03 2.32 6.70
N VAL A 20 1.97 3.66 6.71
CA VAL A 20 1.55 4.43 7.88
C VAL A 20 0.12 4.07 8.29
N GLY A 21 -0.82 3.99 7.33
CA GLY A 21 -2.20 3.60 7.61
C GLY A 21 -2.31 2.16 8.14
N THR A 22 -1.56 1.22 7.56
CA THR A 22 -1.53 -0.18 8.01
C THR A 22 -0.95 -0.31 9.42
N SER A 23 0.13 0.42 9.72
CA SER A 23 0.71 0.46 11.06
C SER A 23 -0.23 1.05 12.10
N LEU A 24 -0.96 2.12 11.74
CA LEU A 24 -1.97 2.71 12.62
C LEU A 24 -3.09 1.72 12.93
N TRP A 25 -3.59 1.00 11.91
CA TRP A 25 -4.58 -0.06 12.12
C TRP A 25 -4.04 -1.19 12.98
N ALA A 26 -2.78 -1.60 12.81
CA ALA A 26 -2.18 -2.65 13.63
C ALA A 26 -2.09 -2.24 15.11
N VAL A 27 -1.67 -1.00 15.38
CA VAL A 27 -1.67 -0.45 16.74
C VAL A 27 -3.10 -0.42 17.31
N ALA A 28 -4.08 0.04 16.52
CA ALA A 28 -5.48 0.05 16.94
C ALA A 28 -6.02 -1.36 17.24
N THR A 29 -5.68 -2.37 16.43
CA THR A 29 -6.03 -3.78 16.70
C THR A 29 -5.46 -4.25 18.02
N VAL A 30 -4.17 -4.01 18.28
CA VAL A 30 -3.51 -4.42 19.53
C VAL A 30 -4.18 -3.75 20.72
N VAL A 31 -4.42 -2.44 20.67
CA VAL A 31 -5.07 -1.70 21.76
C VAL A 31 -6.50 -2.22 21.98
N LEU A 32 -7.30 -2.31 20.93
CA LEU A 32 -8.70 -2.72 21.06
C LEU A 32 -8.84 -4.17 21.53
N PHE A 33 -7.92 -5.06 21.15
CA PHE A 33 -7.90 -6.45 21.61
C PHE A 33 -7.83 -6.57 23.15
N PHE A 34 -7.22 -5.59 23.84
CA PHE A 34 -7.15 -5.56 25.30
C PHE A 34 -8.24 -4.71 25.97
N VAL A 35 -8.97 -3.88 25.21
CA VAL A 35 -9.96 -2.94 25.74
C VAL A 35 -11.40 -3.43 25.52
N THR A 36 -11.65 -4.14 24.43
CA THR A 36 -13.00 -4.55 24.02
C THR A 36 -12.94 -5.82 23.17
N ASP A 37 -14.12 -6.32 22.80
CA ASP A 37 -14.32 -7.48 21.94
C ASP A 37 -15.34 -7.16 20.82
N GLY A 38 -15.53 -8.12 19.91
CA GLY A 38 -16.52 -8.02 18.84
C GLY A 38 -16.14 -7.03 17.74
N ILE A 39 -17.12 -6.20 17.33
CA ILE A 39 -17.09 -5.49 16.04
C ILE A 39 -15.93 -4.50 15.91
N TRP A 40 -15.51 -3.86 17.00
CA TRP A 40 -14.42 -2.89 16.98
C TRP A 40 -13.07 -3.56 16.70
N VAL A 41 -12.80 -4.69 17.36
CA VAL A 41 -11.58 -5.49 17.12
C VAL A 41 -11.58 -6.06 15.71
N GLN A 42 -12.71 -6.60 15.25
CA GLN A 42 -12.88 -7.16 13.90
C GLN A 42 -12.68 -6.09 12.82
N THR A 43 -13.18 -4.88 13.05
CA THR A 43 -13.01 -3.73 12.13
C THR A 43 -11.55 -3.33 12.06
N ALA A 44 -10.88 -3.18 13.21
CA ALA A 44 -9.46 -2.83 13.23
C ALA A 44 -8.60 -3.90 12.53
N PHE A 45 -8.87 -5.17 12.81
CA PHE A 45 -8.21 -6.29 12.14
C PHE A 45 -8.45 -6.29 10.63
N SER A 46 -9.67 -5.99 10.18
CA SER A 46 -9.97 -5.83 8.75
C SER A 46 -9.16 -4.71 8.10
N GLY A 47 -8.92 -3.60 8.82
CA GLY A 47 -8.04 -2.51 8.37
C GLY A 47 -6.60 -2.97 8.15
N VAL A 48 -6.06 -3.81 9.05
CA VAL A 48 -4.73 -4.42 8.89
C VAL A 48 -4.67 -5.31 7.65
N VAL A 49 -5.65 -6.21 7.49
CA VAL A 49 -5.74 -7.12 6.33
C VAL A 49 -5.81 -6.32 5.02
N LEU A 50 -6.65 -5.29 4.97
CA LEU A 50 -6.78 -4.43 3.81
C LEU A 50 -5.47 -3.69 3.50
N GLY A 51 -4.74 -3.26 4.52
CA GLY A 51 -3.41 -2.66 4.39
C GLY A 51 -2.41 -3.60 3.71
N PHE A 52 -2.34 -4.86 4.14
CA PHE A 52 -1.50 -5.87 3.49
C PHE A 52 -1.92 -6.14 2.04
N ILE A 53 -3.22 -6.21 1.75
CA ILE A 53 -3.73 -6.35 0.38
C ILE A 53 -3.28 -5.16 -0.48
N GLY A 54 -3.40 -3.92 0.03
CA GLY A 54 -2.94 -2.73 -0.67
C GLY A 54 -1.44 -2.76 -0.99
N LEU A 55 -0.61 -3.16 -0.02
CA LEU A 55 0.83 -3.33 -0.23
C LEU A 55 1.15 -4.41 -1.26
N ALA A 56 0.44 -5.55 -1.24
CA ALA A 56 0.60 -6.62 -2.22
C ALA A 56 0.26 -6.13 -3.63
N ILE A 57 -0.82 -5.37 -3.79
CA ILE A 57 -1.19 -4.76 -5.08
C ILE A 57 -0.09 -3.81 -5.54
N ILE A 58 0.40 -2.90 -4.69
CA ILE A 58 1.48 -1.96 -5.06
C ILE A 58 2.74 -2.72 -5.50
N ALA A 59 3.11 -3.77 -4.79
CA ALA A 59 4.26 -4.61 -5.14
C ALA A 59 4.06 -5.31 -6.50
N TRP A 60 2.85 -5.83 -6.75
CA TRP A 60 2.49 -6.46 -8.02
C TRP A 60 2.51 -5.45 -9.18
N GLN A 61 1.94 -4.26 -9.00
CA GLN A 61 1.97 -3.18 -9.98
C GLN A 61 3.42 -2.76 -10.31
N ARG A 62 4.28 -2.61 -9.29
CA ARG A 62 5.70 -2.32 -9.50
C ARG A 62 6.42 -3.45 -10.27
N ALA A 63 6.07 -4.70 -10.00
CA ALA A 63 6.64 -5.85 -10.73
C ALA A 63 6.16 -5.89 -12.19
N ALA A 64 4.88 -5.61 -12.45
CA ALA A 64 4.31 -5.55 -13.78
C ALA A 64 4.95 -4.43 -14.62
N ALA A 65 5.11 -3.23 -14.06
CA ALA A 65 5.78 -2.11 -14.73
C ALA A 65 7.23 -2.44 -15.13
N ARG A 66 7.99 -3.12 -14.25
CA ARG A 66 9.35 -3.59 -14.57
C ARG A 66 9.36 -4.65 -15.67
N ARG A 67 8.37 -5.55 -15.70
CA ARG A 67 8.25 -6.58 -16.74
C ARG A 67 7.89 -5.98 -18.11
N GLY A 68 6.95 -5.03 -18.16
CA GLY A 68 6.58 -4.32 -19.39
C GLY A 68 7.72 -3.48 -19.98
N SER A 69 8.56 -2.89 -19.11
CA SER A 69 9.79 -2.20 -19.56
C SER A 69 10.76 -3.13 -20.29
N LYS A 70 10.90 -4.40 -19.87
CA LYS A 70 11.78 -5.37 -20.54
C LYS A 70 11.28 -5.80 -21.92
N SER A 71 9.96 -5.86 -22.14
CA SER A 71 9.40 -6.16 -23.47
C SER A 71 9.57 -5.00 -24.45
N ALA A 72 9.48 -3.75 -23.97
CA ALA A 72 9.66 -2.57 -24.80
C ALA A 72 11.12 -2.37 -25.26
N GLN A 73 12.11 -2.87 -24.51
CA GLN A 73 13.53 -2.81 -24.90
C GLN A 73 13.96 -3.87 -25.93
N ARG A 74 13.05 -4.77 -26.37
CA ARG A 74 13.36 -5.82 -27.35
C ARG A 74 12.87 -5.52 -28.78
N LEU A 75 12.36 -4.32 -29.03
CA LEU A 75 12.03 -3.78 -30.36
C LEU A 75 13.02 -2.68 -30.71
#